data_AF-A0ABD0RZN1-F1
#
_entry.id   AF-A0ABD0RZN1-F1
#
_cell.length_a   1.000
_cell.length_b   1.000
_cell.length_c   1.000
_cell.angle_alpha   90.00
_cell.angle_beta   90.00
_cell.angle_gamma   90.00
#
_symmetry.space_group_name_H-M   'P 1'
#
loop_
_entity.id
_entity.type
_entity.pdbx_description
1 polymer ?
#
loop_
_entity_poly.entity_id
_entity_poly.type
_entity_poly.pdbx_seq_one_letter_code
_entity_poly.pdbx_strand_id
1 'polypeptide(L)'
;DDDSNGHMDFIASASALRAHMYAIEAADRLQTKRIAGKIIPAIATSTAAVAGLVSLELIKVAGGYGFELFKNCFFNLAIPVMVLTETAQVKRTQI
;
A
#
# COMPACT_ATOMS: atom_id res chain seq x y z
N ASP A 1 0.76 16.36 10.54
CA ASP A 1 2.04 15.66 10.78
C ASP A 1 2.92 16.39 11.79
N ASP A 2 2.70 17.69 11.98
CA ASP A 2 3.26 18.42 13.09
C ASP A 2 2.71 17.91 14.44
N ASP A 3 3.62 17.35 15.24
CA ASP A 3 3.32 16.76 16.55
C ASP A 3 3.26 17.81 17.68
N SER A 4 3.60 19.08 17.39
CA SER A 4 3.57 20.18 18.37
C SER A 4 2.23 20.91 18.44
N ASN A 5 1.31 20.65 17.50
CA ASN A 5 0.01 21.33 17.43
C ASN A 5 -1.07 20.75 18.37
N GLY A 6 -0.74 19.70 19.13
CA GLY A 6 -1.65 19.08 20.12
C GLY A 6 -2.87 18.36 19.52
N HIS A 7 -3.09 18.41 18.20
CA HIS A 7 -4.23 17.74 17.55
C HIS A 7 -4.27 16.23 17.83
N MET A 8 -3.11 15.57 17.77
CA MET A 8 -3.02 14.14 18.03
C MET A 8 -3.26 13.80 19.50
N ASP A 9 -2.81 14.66 20.42
CA ASP A 9 -3.01 14.46 21.86
C ASP A 9 -4.48 14.65 22.25
N PHE A 10 -5.18 15.59 21.63
CA PHE A 10 -6.63 15.74 21.78
C PHE A 10 -7.39 14.51 21.28
N ILE A 11 -7.09 14.01 20.08
CA ILE A 11 -7.77 12.84 19.51
C ILE A 11 -7.46 11.58 20.33
N ALA A 12 -6.21 11.38 20.73
CA ALA A 12 -5.80 10.22 21.55
C ALA A 12 -6.51 10.22 22.91
N SER A 13 -6.48 11.32 23.65
CA SER A 13 -7.14 11.43 24.96
C SER A 13 -8.67 11.31 24.88
N ALA A 14 -9.31 11.98 23.92
CA ALA A 14 -10.76 11.87 23.72
C ALA A 14 -11.19 10.45 23.35
N SER A 15 -10.42 9.77 22.49
CA SER A 15 -10.69 8.37 22.12
C SER A 15 -10.48 7.40 23.29
N ALA A 16 -9.46 7.61 24.13
CA ALA A 16 -9.17 6.79 25.29
C ALA A 16 -10.24 6.91 26.38
N LEU A 17 -10.72 8.12 26.66
CA LEU A 17 -11.84 8.34 27.58
C LEU A 17 -13.10 7.60 27.11
N ARG A 18 -13.43 7.70 25.81
CA ARG A 18 -14.56 6.98 25.23
C ARG A 18 -14.34 5.46 25.27
N ALA A 19 -13.14 4.97 24.99
CA ALA A 19 -12.81 3.55 25.06
C ALA A 19 -13.03 3.01 26.49
N HIS A 20 -12.58 3.75 27.50
CA HIS A 20 -12.78 3.40 28.91
C HIS A 20 -14.27 3.34 29.30
N MET A 21 -15.11 4.23 28.78
CA MET A 21 -16.57 4.19 29.02
C MET A 21 -17.23 2.91 28.49
N TYR A 22 -16.71 2.33 27.41
CA TYR A 22 -17.24 1.11 26.79
C TYR A 22 -16.39 -0.14 27.09
N ALA A 23 -15.46 -0.07 28.05
CA ALA A 23 -14.51 -1.15 28.37
C ALA A 23 -13.72 -1.68 27.17
N ILE A 24 -13.40 -0.79 26.21
CA ILE A 24 -12.55 -1.06 25.04
C ILE A 24 -11.11 -0.72 25.42
N GLU A 25 -10.15 -1.51 24.94
CA GLU A 25 -8.72 -1.22 25.11
C GLU A 25 -8.33 0.12 24.47
N ALA A 26 -7.67 0.98 25.24
CA ALA A 26 -7.24 2.28 24.74
C ALA A 26 -6.07 2.12 23.76
N ALA A 27 -6.18 2.77 22.60
CA ALA A 27 -5.13 2.77 21.59
C ALA A 27 -4.01 3.76 21.93
N ASP A 28 -2.75 3.38 21.69
CA ASP A 28 -1.61 4.26 21.89
C ASP A 28 -1.63 5.46 20.91
N ARG A 29 -0.90 6.53 21.23
CA ARG A 29 -0.78 7.74 20.39
C ARG A 29 -0.35 7.39 18.96
N LEU A 30 0.58 6.46 18.78
CA LEU A 30 1.05 6.07 17.45
C LEU A 30 -0.02 5.31 16.66
N GLN A 31 -0.77 4.41 17.31
CA GLN A 31 -1.88 3.69 16.68
C GLN A 31 -3.00 4.66 16.30
N THR A 32 -3.33 5.58 17.19
CA THR A 32 -4.31 6.65 16.92
C THR A 32 -3.85 7.55 15.77
N LYS A 33 -2.56 7.92 15.70
CA LYS A 33 -1.99 8.68 14.57
C LYS A 33 -2.10 7.93 13.25
N ARG A 34 -1.82 6.62 13.25
CA ARG A 34 -1.97 5.77 12.05
C ARG A 34 -3.40 5.73 11.55
N ILE A 35 -4.36 5.53 12.44
CA ILE A 35 -5.78 5.38 12.10
C ILE A 35 -6.39 6.74 11.71
N ALA A 36 -6.26 7.76 12.56
CA ALA A 36 -6.83 9.08 12.32
C ALA A 36 -6.16 9.81 11.14
N GLY A 37 -4.85 9.61 10.96
CA GLY A 37 -4.08 10.16 9.86
C GLY A 37 -4.19 9.40 8.54
N LYS A 38 -4.90 8.26 8.50
CA LYS A 38 -5.02 7.37 7.33
C LYS A 38 -3.65 7.04 6.70
N ILE A 39 -2.67 6.75 7.55
CA ILE A 39 -1.29 6.52 7.11
C ILE A 39 -1.19 5.17 6.42
N ILE A 40 -0.76 5.17 5.15
CA ILE A 40 -0.45 3.95 4.40
C ILE A 40 0.94 3.47 4.80
N PRO A 41 1.10 2.23 5.27
CA PRO A 41 2.42 1.71 5.62
C PRO A 41 3.27 1.53 4.36
N ALA A 42 4.49 2.06 4.38
CA ALA A 42 5.45 1.96 3.28
C ALA A 42 6.86 1.69 3.81
N ILE A 43 7.63 0.90 3.06
CA ILE A 43 9.03 0.60 3.33
C ILE A 43 9.81 0.58 2.01
N ALA A 44 11.08 0.97 2.04
CA ALA A 44 11.90 1.10 0.83
C ALA A 44 12.04 -0.20 0.04
N THR A 45 12.00 -1.37 0.70
CA THR A 45 12.17 -2.67 0.06
C THR A 45 11.06 -3.01 -0.94
N SER A 46 9.79 -2.73 -0.60
CA SER A 46 8.68 -2.95 -1.53
C SER A 46 8.73 -1.95 -2.68
N THR A 47 9.07 -0.68 -2.43
CA THR A 47 9.23 0.33 -3.49
C THR A 47 10.35 -0.04 -4.47
N ALA A 48 11.51 -0.50 -3.96
CA ALA A 48 12.62 -0.94 -4.79
C ALA A 48 12.24 -2.17 -5.63
N ALA A 49 11.51 -3.14 -5.05
CA ALA A 49 11.04 -4.30 -5.78
C ALA A 49 10.06 -3.93 -6.91
N VAL A 50 9.08 -3.05 -6.64
CA VAL A 50 8.18 -2.53 -7.69
C VAL A 50 8.97 -1.83 -8.79
N ALA A 51 9.88 -0.92 -8.44
CA ALA A 51 10.67 -0.16 -9.42
C ALA A 51 11.54 -1.08 -10.30
N GLY A 52 12.16 -2.11 -9.71
CA GLY A 52 12.93 -3.11 -10.44
C GLY A 52 12.08 -3.91 -11.42
N LEU A 53 10.90 -4.39 -10.99
CA LEU A 53 9.98 -5.15 -11.84
C LEU A 53 9.45 -4.28 -13.01
N VAL A 54 9.09 -3.03 -12.75
CA VAL A 54 8.66 -2.09 -13.79
C VAL A 54 9.79 -1.82 -14.79
N SER A 55 11.03 -1.70 -14.33
CA SER A 55 12.19 -1.50 -15.21
C SER A 55 12.42 -2.68 -16.16
N LEU A 56 12.12 -3.92 -15.72
CA LEU A 56 12.19 -5.10 -16.58
C LEU A 56 11.12 -5.09 -17.68
N GLU A 57 9.89 -4.71 -17.35
CA GLU A 57 8.83 -4.58 -18.35
C GLU A 57 9.10 -3.42 -19.31
N LEU A 58 9.72 -2.32 -18.86
CA LEU A 58 10.13 -1.20 -19.71
C LEU A 58 11.09 -1.64 -20.82
N ILE A 59 12.03 -2.55 -20.53
CA ILE A 59 12.95 -3.10 -21.54
C ILE A 59 12.16 -3.84 -22.64
N LYS A 60 11.09 -4.57 -22.27
CA LYS A 60 10.23 -5.27 -23.23
C LYS A 60 9.42 -4.28 -24.09
N VAL A 61 8.96 -3.18 -23.51
CA VAL A 61 8.29 -2.11 -24.26
C VAL A 61 9.26 -1.50 -25.27
N ALA A 62 10.47 -1.13 -24.84
CA ALA A 62 11.47 -0.51 -25.71
C ALA A 62 11.96 -1.45 -26.83
N GLY A 63 12.05 -2.75 -26.57
CA GLY A 63 12.46 -3.76 -27.54
C GLY A 63 11.37 -4.19 -28.54
N GLY A 64 10.15 -3.66 -28.45
CA GLY A 64 9.06 -4.01 -29.37
C GLY A 64 8.57 -5.46 -29.24
N TYR A 65 8.68 -6.04 -28.05
CA TYR A 65 8.24 -7.42 -27.79
C TYR A 65 6.71 -7.57 -27.88
N GLY A 66 6.25 -8.74 -28.31
CA GLY A 66 4.82 -9.05 -28.44
C GLY A 66 4.07 -9.03 -27.11
N PHE A 67 2.75 -8.78 -27.18
CA PHE A 67 1.87 -8.64 -26.02
C PHE A 67 1.90 -9.86 -25.05
N GLU A 68 2.15 -11.05 -25.58
CA GLU A 68 2.18 -12.31 -24.81
C GLU A 68 3.33 -12.39 -23.79
N LEU A 69 4.38 -11.57 -23.97
CA LEU A 69 5.56 -11.58 -23.10
C LEU A 69 5.42 -10.64 -21.90
N PHE A 70 4.38 -9.80 -21.87
CA PHE A 70 4.11 -8.92 -20.74
C PHE A 70 3.52 -9.70 -19.58
N LYS A 71 3.98 -9.39 -18.37
CA LYS A 71 3.51 -10.06 -17.16
C LYS A 71 3.16 -9.04 -16.08
N ASN A 72 1.99 -9.21 -15.49
CA ASN A 72 1.60 -8.52 -14.27
C ASN A 72 2.20 -9.27 -13.08
N CYS A 73 2.92 -8.56 -12.22
CA CYS A 73 3.52 -9.13 -11.02
C CYS A 73 2.77 -8.66 -9.77
N PHE A 74 2.32 -9.61 -8.97
CA PHE A 74 1.81 -9.38 -7.61
C PHE A 74 2.78 -10.02 -6.63
N PHE A 75 3.21 -9.28 -5.62
CA PHE A 75 4.11 -9.84 -4.62
C PHE A 75 3.76 -9.37 -3.21
N ASN A 76 4.06 -10.24 -2.25
CA ASN A 76 4.04 -9.91 -0.83
C ASN A 76 5.40 -10.31 -0.26
N LEU A 77 6.15 -9.35 0.29
CA LEU A 77 7.48 -9.64 0.86
C LEU A 77 7.40 -10.16 2.30
N ALA A 78 6.24 -10.03 2.97
CA ALA A 78 6.05 -10.55 4.32
C ALA A 78 5.87 -12.07 4.34
N ILE A 79 5.18 -12.61 3.32
CA ILE A 79 5.08 -14.03 3.02
C ILE A 79 5.70 -14.14 1.64
N PRO A 80 6.99 -14.52 1.50
CA PRO A 80 7.83 -14.29 0.31
C PRO A 80 7.28 -14.98 -0.95
N VAL A 81 6.23 -14.37 -1.52
CA VAL A 81 5.38 -14.91 -2.56
C VAL A 81 5.35 -13.89 -3.67
N MET A 82 5.61 -14.37 -4.87
CA MET A 82 5.55 -13.60 -6.10
C MET A 82 4.73 -14.39 -7.11
N VAL A 83 3.72 -13.75 -7.68
CA VAL A 83 2.79 -14.33 -8.65
C VAL A 83 2.85 -13.49 -9.92
N LEU A 84 3.22 -14.13 -11.01
CA LEU A 84 3.25 -13.54 -12.34
C LEU A 84 2.05 -14.03 -13.13
N THR A 85 1.28 -13.11 -13.69
CA THR A 85 0.07 -13.39 -14.46
C THR A 85 0.18 -12.74 -15.84
N GLU A 86 -0.46 -13.35 -16.83
CA GLU A 86 -0.52 -12.79 -18.19
C GLU A 86 -1.45 -11.57 -18.23
N THR A 87 -1.18 -10.67 -19.16
CA THR A 87 -1.96 -9.45 -19.34
C THR A 87 -3.30 -9.76 -20.00
N ALA A 88 -4.39 -9.21 -19.45
CA ALA A 88 -5.73 -9.38 -20.01
C ALA A 88 -5.82 -8.70 -21.38
N GLN A 89 -6.41 -9.40 -22.36
CA GLN A 89 -6.67 -8.83 -23.68
C GLN A 89 -7.69 -7.70 -23.61
N VAL A 90 -7.48 -6.67 -24.44
CA VAL A 90 -8.41 -5.55 -24.57
C VAL A 90 -9.72 -6.06 -25.18
N LYS A 91 -10.84 -5.89 -24.47
CA LYS A 91 -12.17 -6.16 -25.04
C LYS A 91 -12.43 -5.18 -26.18
N ARG A 92 -12.59 -5.70 -27.40
CA ARG A 92 -13.04 -4.90 -28.55
C ARG A 92 -14.56 -4.98 -28.63
N THR A 93 -15.22 -3.84 -28.50
CA THR A 93 -16.66 -3.72 -28.79
C THR A 93 -16.83 -3.77 -30.30
N GLN A 94 -17.60 -4.74 -30.81
CA GLN A 94 -18.03 -4.73 -32.21
C GLN A 94 -19.11 -3.65 -32.34
N ILE A 95 -18.87 -2.68 -33.21
CA ILE A 95 -19.83 -1.66 -33.64
C ILE A 95 -20.43 -2.13 -34.95
#